data_AF-A0A1H6BT44-F1
#
_entry.id   AF-A0A1H6BT44-F1
#
_cell.length_a   1.000
_cell.length_b   1.000
_cell.length_c   1.000
_cell.angle_alpha   90.00
_cell.angle_beta   90.00
_cell.angle_gamma   90.00
#
_symmetry.space_group_name_H-M   'P 1'
#
loop_
_entity.id
_entity.type
_entity.pdbx_description
1 polymer ?
#
loop_
_entity_poly.entity_id
_entity_poly.type
_entity_poly.pdbx_seq_one_letter_code
_entity_poly.pdbx_strand_id
1 'polypeptide(L)'
;MITGFGVAESVRHFYQQFGDEVAGKRAIIQGWGNVAASAAFYLSKQGVKVVGIIDRVGGVINPAGFSEEEIRRMFLSRKGNSLFVEDMLTFEEINEQVWSLGAEVFIPAAASRLLSKDQVQQLIDQGLEVIASGANVPFADREIFYGPVMEFADEHVAVIPDFIANCGMARVFAYLMQPNIEISDDSIFNDVSSVIKTAIEKIHQQDSEKRTHISSRAYELALKQLLG
;
A
#
# COMPACT_ATOMS: atom_id res chain seq x y z
N MET A 1 -12.02 -5.76 -4.46
CA MET A 1 -10.74 -6.48 -4.31
C MET A 1 -9.64 -5.91 -5.20
N ILE A 2 -9.93 -5.58 -6.47
CA ILE A 2 -8.91 -5.14 -7.44
C ILE A 2 -8.05 -3.94 -7.00
N THR A 3 -8.61 -2.96 -6.28
CA THR A 3 -7.79 -1.84 -5.76
C THR A 3 -6.74 -2.32 -4.76
N GLY A 4 -7.09 -3.19 -3.81
CA GLY A 4 -6.10 -3.73 -2.88
C GLY A 4 -5.12 -4.70 -3.55
N PHE A 5 -5.55 -5.42 -4.61
CA PHE A 5 -4.63 -6.13 -5.49
C PHE A 5 -3.60 -5.18 -6.12
N GLY A 6 -4.04 -4.05 -6.67
CA GLY A 6 -3.15 -3.03 -7.21
C GLY A 6 -2.13 -2.52 -6.18
N VAL A 7 -2.58 -2.29 -4.94
CA VAL A 7 -1.68 -1.87 -3.85
C VAL A 7 -0.62 -2.95 -3.58
N ALA A 8 -1.01 -4.21 -3.45
CA ALA A 8 -0.08 -5.32 -3.27
C ALA A 8 0.90 -5.48 -4.44
N GLU A 9 0.40 -5.39 -5.68
CA GLU A 9 1.22 -5.43 -6.88
C GLU A 9 2.20 -4.27 -6.95
N SER A 10 1.82 -3.07 -6.50
CA SER A 10 2.72 -1.92 -6.48
C SER A 10 3.95 -2.16 -5.59
N VAL A 11 3.75 -2.78 -4.43
CA VAL A 11 4.85 -3.19 -3.53
C VAL A 11 5.71 -4.26 -4.18
N ARG A 12 5.08 -5.30 -4.76
CA ARG A 12 5.80 -6.39 -5.44
C ARG A 12 6.67 -5.87 -6.58
N HIS A 13 6.10 -5.02 -7.45
CA HIS A 13 6.80 -4.44 -8.59
C HIS A 13 7.92 -3.50 -8.14
N PHE A 14 7.70 -2.71 -7.07
CA PHE A 14 8.75 -1.87 -6.49
C PHE A 14 9.97 -2.71 -6.10
N TYR A 15 9.81 -3.76 -5.29
CA TYR A 15 10.94 -4.61 -4.90
C TYR A 15 11.63 -5.24 -6.11
N GLN A 16 10.86 -5.74 -7.09
CA GLN A 16 11.42 -6.32 -8.31
C GLN A 16 12.27 -5.35 -9.12
N GLN A 17 11.87 -4.08 -9.23
CA GLN A 17 12.67 -3.08 -9.95
C GLN A 17 14.02 -2.82 -9.29
N PHE A 18 14.13 -3.02 -7.98
CA PHE A 18 15.38 -2.88 -7.24
C PHE A 18 16.12 -4.20 -7.00
N GLY A 19 15.75 -5.27 -7.72
CA GLY A 19 16.41 -6.58 -7.65
C GLY A 19 16.08 -7.41 -6.40
N ASP A 20 15.05 -7.04 -5.65
CA ASP A 20 14.61 -7.69 -4.42
C ASP A 20 13.32 -8.51 -4.62
N GLU A 21 13.02 -9.35 -3.64
CA GLU A 21 11.76 -10.07 -3.54
C GLU A 21 10.92 -9.56 -2.35
N VAL A 22 9.60 -9.54 -2.53
CA VAL A 22 8.65 -9.14 -1.48
C VAL A 22 8.42 -10.26 -0.46
N ALA A 23 8.71 -11.51 -0.81
CA ALA A 23 8.52 -12.66 0.06
C ALA A 23 9.40 -12.55 1.31
N GLY A 24 8.81 -12.82 2.49
CA GLY A 24 9.49 -12.74 3.78
C GLY A 24 9.55 -11.34 4.40
N LYS A 25 9.26 -10.28 3.63
CA LYS A 25 9.12 -8.92 4.18
C LYS A 25 7.94 -8.84 5.15
N ARG A 26 8.03 -7.96 6.13
CA ARG A 26 6.98 -7.68 7.11
C ARG A 26 6.13 -6.51 6.64
N ALA A 27 4.83 -6.59 6.89
CA ALA A 27 3.88 -5.53 6.56
C ALA A 27 3.01 -5.11 7.74
N ILE A 28 2.82 -3.80 7.89
CA ILE A 28 1.78 -3.21 8.74
C ILE A 28 0.67 -2.64 7.86
N ILE A 29 -0.58 -2.95 8.21
CA ILE A 29 -1.77 -2.54 7.47
C ILE A 29 -2.60 -1.60 8.33
N GLN A 30 -2.89 -0.40 7.84
CA GLN A 30 -3.80 0.55 8.48
C GLN A 30 -5.15 0.56 7.77
N GLY A 31 -6.21 0.30 8.54
CA GLY A 31 -7.58 0.09 8.11
C GLY A 31 -7.88 -1.40 7.86
N TRP A 32 -9.17 -1.75 7.83
CA TRP A 32 -9.62 -3.09 7.42
C TRP A 32 -10.84 -3.08 6.48
N GLY A 33 -10.95 -2.01 5.69
CA GLY A 33 -11.93 -1.90 4.61
C GLY A 33 -11.57 -2.76 3.39
N ASN A 34 -12.31 -2.55 2.29
CA ASN A 34 -12.12 -3.32 1.06
C ASN A 34 -10.69 -3.26 0.49
N VAL A 35 -10.03 -2.11 0.54
CA VAL A 35 -8.66 -1.94 0.02
C VAL A 35 -7.66 -2.62 0.93
N ALA A 36 -7.64 -2.25 2.21
CA ALA A 36 -6.70 -2.77 3.20
C ALA A 36 -6.75 -4.30 3.34
N ALA A 37 -7.95 -4.88 3.52
CA ALA A 37 -8.10 -6.32 3.66
C ALA A 37 -7.71 -7.09 2.39
N SER A 38 -8.01 -6.53 1.20
CA SER A 38 -7.57 -7.15 -0.06
C SER A 38 -6.06 -7.05 -0.24
N ALA A 39 -5.45 -5.90 0.08
CA ALA A 39 -4.00 -5.72 0.02
C ALA A 39 -3.28 -6.68 0.95
N ALA A 40 -3.73 -6.80 2.21
CA ALA A 40 -3.19 -7.77 3.16
C ALA A 40 -3.27 -9.21 2.63
N PHE A 41 -4.42 -9.59 2.04
CA PHE A 41 -4.61 -10.91 1.45
C PHE A 41 -3.64 -11.18 0.29
N TYR A 42 -3.52 -10.28 -0.69
CA TYR A 42 -2.62 -10.49 -1.82
C TYR A 42 -1.15 -10.41 -1.43
N LEU A 43 -0.76 -9.53 -0.51
CA LEU A 43 0.60 -9.51 0.05
C LEU A 43 0.92 -10.85 0.74
N SER A 44 -0.01 -11.39 1.54
CA SER A 44 0.20 -12.69 2.21
C SER A 44 0.39 -13.83 1.22
N LYS A 45 -0.36 -13.83 0.11
CA LYS A 45 -0.16 -14.77 -1.02
C LYS A 45 1.20 -14.65 -1.70
N GLN A 46 1.80 -13.46 -1.65
CA GLN A 46 3.13 -13.20 -2.18
C GLN A 46 4.25 -13.52 -1.16
N GLY A 47 3.91 -14.10 -0.01
CA GLY A 47 4.85 -14.50 1.03
C GLY A 47 5.19 -13.41 2.05
N VAL A 48 4.51 -12.26 2.01
CA VAL A 48 4.66 -11.18 3.01
C VAL A 48 4.06 -11.61 4.34
N LYS A 49 4.77 -11.25 5.42
CA LYS A 49 4.35 -11.47 6.80
C LYS A 49 3.60 -10.24 7.30
N VAL A 50 2.27 -10.27 7.31
CA VAL A 50 1.51 -9.19 7.95
C VAL A 50 1.71 -9.31 9.46
N VAL A 51 2.36 -8.33 10.07
CA VAL A 51 2.72 -8.36 11.51
C VAL A 51 1.81 -7.51 12.37
N GLY A 52 1.12 -6.52 11.78
CA GLY A 52 0.22 -5.63 12.50
C GLY A 52 -0.91 -5.16 11.61
N ILE A 53 -2.13 -5.14 12.17
CA ILE A 53 -3.31 -4.55 11.55
C ILE A 53 -3.93 -3.60 12.56
N ILE A 54 -4.06 -2.33 12.20
CA ILE A 54 -4.73 -1.31 13.02
C ILE A 54 -5.97 -0.82 12.29
N ASP A 55 -7.12 -0.86 12.95
CA ASP A 55 -8.39 -0.33 12.44
C ASP A 55 -9.04 0.56 13.50
N ARG A 56 -10.03 1.38 13.13
CA ARG A 56 -10.72 2.30 14.05
C ARG A 56 -11.44 1.61 15.21
N VAL A 57 -11.66 0.30 15.13
CA VAL A 57 -12.32 -0.51 16.18
C VAL A 57 -11.33 -1.26 17.07
N GLY A 58 -10.02 -1.15 16.81
CA GLY A 58 -8.99 -1.96 17.45
C GLY A 58 -8.04 -2.59 16.43
N GLY A 59 -7.22 -3.53 16.88
CA GLY A 59 -6.24 -4.16 16.02
C GLY A 59 -5.65 -5.45 16.55
N VAL A 60 -4.74 -6.01 15.76
CA VAL A 60 -4.03 -7.25 16.09
C VAL A 60 -2.55 -7.10 15.76
N ILE A 61 -1.71 -7.69 16.61
CA ILE A 61 -0.26 -7.76 16.42
C ILE A 61 0.16 -9.23 16.49
N ASN A 62 1.02 -9.64 15.56
CA ASN A 62 1.74 -10.89 15.61
C ASN A 62 3.15 -10.65 15.04
N PRO A 63 4.20 -10.52 15.88
CA PRO A 63 5.55 -10.24 15.43
C PRO A 63 6.14 -11.33 14.50
N ALA A 64 5.63 -12.57 14.58
CA ALA A 64 6.02 -13.65 13.68
C ALA A 64 5.30 -13.60 12.31
N GLY A 65 4.28 -12.76 12.19
CA GLY A 65 3.42 -12.62 11.02
C GLY A 65 2.24 -13.60 11.00
N PHE A 66 1.08 -13.12 10.57
CA PHE A 66 -0.08 -13.95 10.31
C PHE A 66 0.12 -14.80 9.06
N SER A 67 -0.39 -16.03 9.09
CA SER A 67 -0.48 -16.90 7.91
C SER A 67 -1.49 -16.38 6.89
N GLU A 68 -1.36 -16.80 5.63
CA GLU A 68 -2.33 -16.49 4.58
C GLU A 68 -3.76 -16.91 5.00
N GLU A 69 -3.89 -18.07 5.65
CA GLU A 69 -5.19 -18.56 6.11
C GLU A 69 -5.77 -17.69 7.24
N GLU A 70 -4.95 -17.21 8.18
CA GLU A 70 -5.40 -16.26 9.19
C GLU A 70 -5.88 -14.95 8.57
N ILE A 71 -5.10 -14.38 7.65
CA ILE A 71 -5.50 -13.16 6.94
C ILE A 71 -6.78 -13.38 6.14
N ARG A 72 -6.91 -14.52 5.45
CA ARG A 72 -8.13 -14.90 4.73
C ARG A 72 -9.33 -15.00 5.68
N ARG A 73 -9.17 -15.63 6.84
CA ARG A 73 -10.23 -15.71 7.86
C ARG A 73 -10.63 -14.33 8.36
N MET A 74 -9.66 -13.47 8.71
CA MET A 74 -9.92 -12.09 9.16
C MET A 74 -10.60 -11.22 8.09
N PHE A 75 -10.29 -11.46 6.82
CA PHE A 75 -10.99 -10.81 5.71
C PHE A 75 -12.44 -11.30 5.62
N LEU A 76 -12.68 -12.61 5.67
CA LEU A 76 -14.03 -13.18 5.55
C LEU A 76 -14.92 -12.92 6.79
N SER A 77 -14.34 -12.81 7.99
CA SER A 77 -15.06 -12.58 9.24
C SER A 77 -15.39 -11.12 9.55
N ARG A 78 -14.86 -10.18 8.76
CA ARG A 78 -15.03 -8.74 9.00
C ARG A 78 -16.50 -8.33 9.07
N LYS A 79 -16.80 -7.31 9.86
CA LYS A 79 -18.16 -6.75 9.99
C LYS A 79 -18.24 -5.43 9.25
N GLY A 80 -18.81 -5.47 8.04
CA GLY A 80 -18.81 -4.32 7.14
C GLY A 80 -17.38 -4.00 6.68
N ASN A 81 -16.90 -2.80 7.01
CA ASN A 81 -15.54 -2.34 6.69
C ASN A 81 -14.62 -2.33 7.93
N SER A 82 -14.97 -3.08 8.98
CA SER A 82 -14.21 -3.10 10.23
C SER A 82 -13.64 -4.48 10.52
N LEU A 83 -12.44 -4.52 11.11
CA LEU A 83 -11.82 -5.74 11.60
C LEU A 83 -12.69 -6.42 12.66
N PHE A 84 -12.78 -7.75 12.61
CA PHE A 84 -13.48 -8.53 13.62
C PHE A 84 -12.75 -9.85 13.87
N VAL A 85 -12.04 -9.89 14.99
CA VAL A 85 -11.30 -11.04 15.51
C VAL A 85 -11.59 -11.14 17.01
N GLU A 86 -11.50 -12.33 17.59
CA GLU A 86 -11.53 -12.49 19.05
C GLU A 86 -10.23 -11.92 19.64
N ASP A 87 -10.30 -11.41 20.88
CA ASP A 87 -9.15 -10.88 21.62
C ASP A 87 -8.35 -9.77 20.89
N MET A 88 -9.03 -8.91 20.13
CA MET A 88 -8.40 -7.72 19.55
C MET A 88 -7.97 -6.75 20.65
N LEU A 89 -6.82 -6.10 20.42
CA LEU A 89 -6.41 -4.92 21.16
C LEU A 89 -7.41 -3.79 20.91
N THR A 90 -7.65 -2.97 21.92
CA THR A 90 -8.39 -1.70 21.76
C THR A 90 -7.66 -0.76 20.80
N PHE A 91 -8.35 0.26 20.28
CA PHE A 91 -7.74 1.21 19.36
C PHE A 91 -6.57 1.94 20.00
N GLU A 92 -6.69 2.31 21.27
CA GLU A 92 -5.66 2.98 22.05
C GLU A 92 -4.41 2.09 22.17
N GLU A 93 -4.58 0.83 22.59
CA GLU A 93 -3.47 -0.12 22.75
C GLU A 93 -2.73 -0.40 21.44
N ILE A 94 -3.46 -0.65 20.34
CA ILE A 94 -2.82 -0.90 19.05
C ILE A 94 -2.12 0.35 18.52
N ASN A 95 -2.73 1.54 18.70
CA ASN A 95 -2.18 2.78 18.19
C ASN A 95 -0.91 3.22 18.93
N GLU A 96 -0.70 2.81 20.17
CA GLU A 96 0.56 3.01 20.88
C GLU A 96 1.67 2.06 20.40
N GLN A 97 1.31 0.84 20.00
CA GLN A 97 2.28 -0.23 19.72
C GLN A 97 2.66 -0.33 18.24
N VAL A 98 1.72 -0.14 17.32
CA VAL A 98 1.88 -0.54 15.90
C VAL A 98 3.01 0.22 15.20
N TRP A 99 3.23 1.49 15.53
CA TRP A 99 4.23 2.34 14.86
C TRP A 99 5.67 1.95 15.20
N SER A 100 5.88 1.25 16.31
CA SER A 100 7.19 0.80 16.78
C SER A 100 7.45 -0.70 16.56
N LEU A 101 6.51 -1.42 15.95
CA LEU A 101 6.57 -2.87 15.76
C LEU A 101 7.69 -3.33 14.80
N GLY A 102 8.04 -2.48 13.84
CA GLY A 102 9.02 -2.75 12.79
C GLY A 102 8.47 -3.60 11.65
N ALA A 103 8.47 -3.00 10.46
CA ALA A 103 8.07 -3.64 9.21
C ALA A 103 8.67 -2.89 8.03
N GLU A 104 9.03 -3.62 6.98
CA GLU A 104 9.60 -3.03 5.77
C GLU A 104 8.51 -2.38 4.88
N VAL A 105 7.27 -2.86 4.97
CA VAL A 105 6.12 -2.39 4.18
C VAL A 105 5.06 -1.78 5.08
N PHE A 106 4.57 -0.59 4.72
CA PHE A 106 3.41 0.02 5.36
C PHE A 106 2.30 0.36 4.34
N ILE A 107 1.07 -0.03 4.66
CA ILE A 107 -0.11 0.19 3.79
C ILE A 107 -1.12 1.10 4.52
N PRO A 108 -1.08 2.43 4.29
CA PRO A 108 -2.12 3.33 4.78
C PRO A 108 -3.37 3.25 3.90
N ALA A 109 -4.44 2.62 4.41
CA ALA A 109 -5.67 2.36 3.66
C ALA A 109 -6.96 2.56 4.48
N ALA A 110 -6.88 3.30 5.59
CA ALA A 110 -8.02 3.56 6.47
C ALA A 110 -8.87 4.77 6.01
N ALA A 111 -8.26 5.94 5.88
CA ALA A 111 -8.90 7.17 5.41
C ALA A 111 -7.83 8.18 4.93
N SER A 112 -8.29 9.27 4.34
CA SER A 112 -7.43 10.40 3.97
C SER A 112 -6.93 11.14 5.21
N ARG A 113 -5.73 11.73 5.10
CA ARG A 113 -5.14 12.66 6.07
C ARG A 113 -4.98 12.11 7.48
N LEU A 114 -4.56 10.86 7.61
CA LEU A 114 -4.36 10.20 8.90
C LEU A 114 -2.90 10.09 9.31
N LEU A 115 -2.00 9.83 8.36
CA LEU A 115 -0.62 9.48 8.68
C LEU A 115 0.19 10.74 9.02
N SER A 116 0.61 10.87 10.29
CA SER A 116 1.39 12.01 10.76
C SER A 116 2.89 11.82 10.53
N LYS A 117 3.65 12.91 10.58
CA LYS A 117 5.12 12.87 10.48
C LYS A 117 5.76 12.02 11.57
N ASP A 118 5.26 12.11 12.81
CA ASP A 118 5.79 11.36 13.95
C ASP A 118 5.56 9.86 13.81
N GLN A 119 4.44 9.44 13.22
CA GLN A 119 4.18 8.02 12.92
C GLN A 119 5.11 7.53 11.80
N VAL A 120 5.33 8.34 10.76
CA VAL A 120 6.28 8.00 9.69
C VAL A 120 7.70 7.87 10.23
N GLN A 121 8.16 8.81 11.06
CA GLN A 121 9.48 8.75 11.68
C GLN A 121 9.65 7.46 12.50
N GLN A 122 8.66 7.10 13.33
CA GLN A 122 8.73 5.85 14.11
C GLN A 122 8.84 4.61 13.24
N LEU A 123 8.09 4.55 12.13
CA LEU A 123 8.20 3.42 11.20
C LEU A 123 9.58 3.39 10.52
N ILE A 124 10.11 4.54 10.09
CA ILE A 124 11.46 4.67 9.51
C ILE A 124 12.52 4.17 10.49
N ASP A 125 12.44 4.59 11.75
CA ASP A 125 13.37 4.19 12.82
C ASP A 125 13.36 2.68 13.06
N GLN A 126 12.28 1.99 12.67
CA GLN A 126 12.12 0.54 12.80
C GLN A 126 12.32 -0.23 11.48
N GLY A 127 12.94 0.41 10.48
CA GLY A 127 13.36 -0.24 9.23
C GLY A 127 12.29 -0.26 8.14
N LEU A 128 11.38 0.71 8.11
CA LEU A 128 10.49 0.92 6.98
C LEU A 128 11.28 1.14 5.68
N GLU A 129 10.86 0.48 4.61
CA GLU A 129 11.46 0.59 3.27
C GLU A 129 10.50 1.23 2.27
N VAL A 130 9.20 0.89 2.36
CA VAL A 130 8.18 1.35 1.41
C VAL A 130 6.81 1.61 2.06
N ILE A 131 6.21 2.74 1.68
CA ILE A 131 4.81 3.08 1.91
C ILE A 131 4.06 2.94 0.58
N ALA A 132 3.02 2.10 0.53
CA ALA A 132 2.14 2.02 -0.63
C ALA A 132 0.74 2.55 -0.30
N SER A 133 0.40 3.71 -0.88
CA SER A 133 -0.79 4.49 -0.54
C SER A 133 -2.07 3.80 -0.98
N GLY A 134 -2.77 3.15 -0.06
CA GLY A 134 -4.05 2.50 -0.34
C GLY A 134 -5.25 3.45 -0.26
N ALA A 135 -5.22 4.40 0.66
CA ALA A 135 -6.17 5.52 0.72
C ALA A 135 -5.74 6.66 -0.20
N ASN A 136 -6.71 7.47 -0.64
CA ASN A 136 -6.41 8.72 -1.33
C ASN A 136 -5.87 9.74 -0.33
N VAL A 137 -4.74 10.37 -0.63
CA VAL A 137 -4.07 11.39 0.20
C VAL A 137 -3.93 10.92 1.66
N PRO A 138 -3.16 9.85 1.94
CA PRO A 138 -3.13 9.25 3.27
C PRO A 138 -2.40 10.10 4.32
N PHE A 139 -1.45 10.93 3.89
CA PHE A 139 -0.63 11.79 4.75
C PHE A 139 -1.44 12.96 5.30
N ALA A 140 -1.21 13.30 6.58
CA ALA A 140 -1.85 14.39 7.30
C ALA A 140 -1.37 15.79 6.87
N ASP A 141 -1.21 15.97 5.57
CA ASP A 141 -0.91 17.24 4.92
C ASP A 141 -2.17 18.10 4.74
N ARG A 142 -2.03 19.38 4.41
CA ARG A 142 -3.17 20.24 4.01
C ARG A 142 -3.35 20.22 2.49
N GLU A 143 -2.23 20.09 1.79
CA GLU A 143 -2.10 19.90 0.36
C GLU A 143 -2.78 18.60 -0.08
N ILE A 144 -3.17 18.52 -1.36
CA ILE A 144 -3.84 17.33 -1.92
C ILE A 144 -2.83 16.40 -2.60
N PHE A 145 -1.78 16.95 -3.21
CA PHE A 145 -0.87 16.17 -4.05
C PHE A 145 0.43 15.82 -3.33
N TYR A 146 1.22 16.81 -2.95
CA TYR A 146 2.53 16.60 -2.32
C TYR A 146 2.71 17.65 -1.24
N GLY A 147 2.60 17.22 0.02
CA GLY A 147 2.73 18.08 1.19
C GLY A 147 3.93 17.69 2.05
N PRO A 148 4.18 18.42 3.14
CA PRO A 148 5.42 18.29 3.93
C PRO A 148 5.61 16.92 4.61
N VAL A 149 4.53 16.23 5.01
CA VAL A 149 4.64 14.89 5.60
C VAL A 149 4.97 13.86 4.53
N MET A 150 4.30 13.93 3.37
CA MET A 150 4.61 13.06 2.24
C MET A 150 6.01 13.29 1.68
N GLU A 151 6.43 14.56 1.56
CA GLU A 151 7.79 14.95 1.15
C GLU A 151 8.82 14.37 2.12
N PHE A 152 8.63 14.59 3.42
CA PHE A 152 9.49 14.01 4.43
C PHE A 152 9.57 12.48 4.33
N ALA A 153 8.45 11.79 4.14
CA ALA A 153 8.44 10.34 3.97
C ALA A 153 9.23 9.91 2.72
N ASP A 154 8.98 10.57 1.59
CA ASP A 154 9.58 10.25 0.29
C ASP A 154 11.07 10.61 0.23
N GLU A 155 11.58 11.50 1.08
CA GLU A 155 13.02 11.75 1.25
C GLU A 155 13.76 10.60 1.96
N HIS A 156 13.06 9.81 2.79
CA HIS A 156 13.67 8.81 3.67
C HIS A 156 13.37 7.36 3.25
N VAL A 157 12.19 7.10 2.69
CA VAL A 157 11.74 5.79 2.23
C VAL A 157 11.03 5.89 0.88
N ALA A 158 10.76 4.76 0.23
CA ALA A 158 9.94 4.76 -0.97
C ALA A 158 8.50 5.11 -0.62
N VAL A 159 7.92 6.12 -1.28
CA VAL A 159 6.47 6.36 -1.22
C VAL A 159 5.88 6.10 -2.60
N ILE A 160 5.05 5.06 -2.73
CA ILE A 160 4.25 4.82 -3.92
C ILE A 160 2.94 5.61 -3.77
N PRO A 161 2.69 6.60 -4.64
CA PRO A 161 1.56 7.50 -4.49
C PRO A 161 0.24 6.78 -4.82
N ASP A 162 -0.86 7.33 -4.31
CA ASP A 162 -2.20 6.75 -4.40
C ASP A 162 -2.65 6.53 -5.85
N PHE A 163 -2.44 7.50 -6.73
CA PHE A 163 -2.80 7.44 -8.15
C PHE A 163 -2.05 6.35 -8.94
N ILE A 164 -1.03 5.72 -8.34
CA ILE A 164 -0.40 4.50 -8.85
C ILE A 164 -0.88 3.28 -8.06
N ALA A 165 -0.67 3.27 -6.74
CA ALA A 165 -0.90 2.09 -5.91
C ALA A 165 -2.38 1.67 -5.88
N ASN A 166 -3.30 2.61 -5.72
CA ASN A 166 -4.73 2.33 -5.57
C ASN A 166 -5.55 2.47 -6.87
N CYS A 167 -4.87 2.60 -8.02
CA CYS A 167 -5.51 2.89 -9.30
C CYS A 167 -6.38 1.75 -9.86
N GLY A 168 -6.38 0.57 -9.24
CA GLY A 168 -6.98 -0.66 -9.77
C GLY A 168 -8.37 -0.49 -10.36
N MET A 169 -9.36 0.00 -9.60
CA MET A 169 -10.72 0.20 -10.12
C MET A 169 -10.80 1.22 -11.26
N ALA A 170 -10.06 2.33 -11.18
CA ALA A 170 -10.01 3.32 -12.25
C ALA A 170 -9.42 2.69 -13.52
N ARG A 171 -8.41 1.83 -13.37
CA ARG A 171 -7.82 1.10 -14.48
C ARG A 171 -8.78 0.06 -15.07
N VAL A 172 -9.55 -0.67 -14.26
CA VAL A 172 -10.58 -1.58 -14.77
C VAL A 172 -11.60 -0.83 -15.65
N PHE A 173 -12.08 0.34 -15.22
CA PHE A 173 -12.98 1.14 -16.05
C PHE A 173 -12.34 1.54 -17.38
N ALA A 174 -11.09 2.02 -17.36
CA ALA A 174 -10.36 2.36 -18.58
C ALA A 174 -10.11 1.14 -19.48
N TYR A 175 -9.90 -0.05 -18.90
CA TYR A 175 -9.76 -1.31 -19.63
C TYR A 175 -11.05 -1.65 -20.37
N LEU A 176 -12.19 -1.65 -19.66
CA LEU A 176 -13.51 -1.98 -20.20
C LEU A 176 -14.02 -1.00 -21.27
N MET A 177 -13.45 0.20 -21.36
CA MET A 177 -13.77 1.19 -22.40
C MET A 177 -13.00 0.96 -23.72
N GLN A 178 -12.01 0.06 -23.75
CA GLN A 178 -11.23 -0.22 -24.96
C GLN A 178 -12.00 -1.14 -25.93
N PRO A 179 -11.86 -0.94 -27.25
CA PRO A 179 -12.47 -1.82 -28.24
C PRO A 179 -11.76 -3.17 -28.31
N ASN A 180 -12.52 -4.24 -28.58
CA ASN A 180 -12.00 -5.60 -28.86
C ASN A 180 -11.10 -6.20 -27.77
N ILE A 181 -11.46 -5.98 -26.50
CA ILE A 181 -10.74 -6.58 -25.36
C ILE A 181 -11.28 -7.97 -25.00
N GLU A 182 -10.43 -8.79 -24.42
CA GLU A 182 -10.84 -10.00 -23.69
C GLU A 182 -11.34 -9.60 -22.29
N ILE A 183 -12.53 -10.04 -21.92
CA ILE A 183 -13.09 -9.78 -20.58
C ILE A 183 -13.06 -11.09 -19.79
N SER A 184 -12.01 -11.25 -18.98
CA SER A 184 -11.87 -12.33 -18.01
C SER A 184 -11.26 -11.78 -16.72
N ASP A 185 -11.39 -12.50 -15.61
CA ASP A 185 -10.76 -12.09 -14.35
C ASP A 185 -9.23 -11.97 -14.55
N ASP A 186 -8.62 -12.94 -15.22
CA ASP A 186 -7.18 -12.92 -15.50
C ASP A 186 -6.77 -11.73 -16.37
N SER A 187 -7.52 -11.41 -17.43
CA SER A 187 -7.18 -10.28 -18.30
C SER A 187 -7.23 -8.94 -17.55
N ILE A 188 -8.24 -8.75 -16.70
CA ILE A 188 -8.42 -7.54 -15.89
C ILE A 188 -7.29 -7.39 -14.85
N PHE A 189 -6.99 -8.46 -14.11
CA PHE A 189 -5.94 -8.43 -13.10
C PHE A 189 -4.55 -8.23 -13.72
N ASN A 190 -4.26 -8.91 -14.84
CA ASN A 190 -3.00 -8.75 -15.56
C ASN A 190 -2.83 -7.33 -16.10
N ASP A 191 -3.89 -6.74 -16.65
CA ASP A 191 -3.85 -5.36 -17.15
C ASP A 191 -3.57 -4.34 -16.03
N VAL A 192 -4.25 -4.47 -14.88
CA VAL A 192 -4.00 -3.64 -13.69
C VAL A 192 -2.55 -3.77 -13.22
N SER A 193 -2.06 -4.99 -13.07
CA SER A 193 -0.68 -5.26 -12.67
C SER A 193 0.33 -4.67 -13.65
N SER A 194 0.12 -4.84 -14.95
CA SER A 194 1.01 -4.36 -16.01
C SER A 194 1.10 -2.83 -16.06
N VAL A 195 -0.03 -2.13 -15.86
CA VAL A 195 -0.04 -0.66 -15.81
C VAL A 195 0.73 -0.15 -14.60
N ILE A 196 0.52 -0.75 -13.43
CA ILE A 196 1.25 -0.38 -12.20
C ILE A 196 2.75 -0.65 -12.37
N LYS A 197 3.11 -1.82 -12.91
CA LYS A 197 4.49 -2.18 -13.24
C LYS A 197 5.15 -1.13 -14.13
N THR A 198 4.50 -0.79 -15.25
CA THR A 198 5.01 0.17 -16.22
C THR A 198 5.21 1.56 -15.59
N ALA A 199 4.31 1.99 -14.71
CA ALA A 199 4.45 3.26 -14.00
C ALA A 199 5.69 3.25 -13.07
N ILE A 200 5.87 2.18 -12.30
CA ILE A 200 7.02 2.02 -11.39
C ILE A 200 8.33 1.92 -12.19
N GLU A 201 8.34 1.19 -13.31
CA GLU A 201 9.49 1.09 -14.22
C GLU A 201 9.92 2.46 -14.75
N LYS A 202 8.98 3.29 -15.20
CA LYS A 202 9.27 4.64 -15.68
C LYS A 202 9.84 5.54 -14.59
N ILE A 203 9.35 5.42 -13.36
CA ILE A 203 9.87 6.17 -12.20
C ILE A 203 11.31 5.70 -11.87
N HIS A 204 11.51 4.38 -11.83
CA HIS A 204 12.82 3.78 -11.57
C HIS A 204 13.85 4.19 -12.64
N GLN A 205 13.46 4.25 -13.91
CA GLN A 205 14.34 4.67 -15.01
C GLN A 205 14.85 6.12 -14.89
N GLN A 206 14.18 6.99 -14.13
CA GLN A 206 14.68 8.35 -13.90
C GLN A 206 15.88 8.39 -12.95
N ASP A 207 15.94 7.47 -11.98
CA ASP A 207 17.05 7.30 -11.04
C ASP A 207 16.98 5.87 -10.46
N SER A 208 17.75 4.96 -11.05
CA SER A 208 17.70 3.53 -10.71
C SER A 208 18.43 3.18 -9.41
N GLU A 209 19.24 4.10 -8.88
CA GLU A 209 20.02 3.88 -7.67
C GLU A 209 19.22 4.29 -6.42
N LYS A 210 18.36 5.31 -6.53
CA LYS A 210 17.59 5.82 -5.40
C LYS A 210 16.26 5.10 -5.21
N ARG A 211 16.08 4.51 -4.02
CA ARG A 211 14.81 3.96 -3.53
C ARG A 211 13.86 5.03 -2.96
N THR A 212 14.37 6.21 -2.66
CA THR A 212 13.60 7.38 -2.19
C THR A 212 13.15 8.25 -3.36
N HIS A 213 12.35 9.29 -3.12
CA HIS A 213 11.86 10.23 -4.13
C HIS A 213 11.00 9.57 -5.23
N ILE A 214 10.33 8.47 -4.89
CA ILE A 214 9.49 7.73 -5.85
C ILE A 214 8.25 8.56 -6.19
N SER A 215 7.64 9.19 -5.19
CA SER A 215 6.45 10.01 -5.41
C SER A 215 6.76 11.31 -6.12
N SER A 216 7.82 12.03 -5.76
CA SER A 216 8.19 13.28 -6.44
C SER A 216 8.43 13.07 -7.94
N ARG A 217 9.17 12.00 -8.29
CA ARG A 217 9.37 11.55 -9.68
C ARG A 217 8.08 11.17 -10.38
N ALA A 218 7.18 10.46 -9.68
CA ALA A 218 5.87 10.10 -10.21
C ALA A 218 5.05 11.34 -10.59
N TYR A 219 5.03 12.37 -9.73
CA TYR A 219 4.36 13.63 -10.01
C TYR A 219 5.00 14.38 -11.18
N GLU A 220 6.32 14.44 -11.26
CA GLU A 220 7.03 15.05 -12.39
C GLU A 220 6.66 14.39 -13.73
N LEU A 221 6.65 13.05 -13.77
CA LEU A 221 6.25 12.28 -14.95
C LEU A 221 4.79 12.52 -15.33
N ALA A 222 3.88 12.59 -14.35
CA ALA A 222 2.46 12.86 -14.60
C ALA A 222 2.24 14.27 -15.16
N LEU A 223 2.90 15.28 -14.60
CA LEU A 223 2.83 16.66 -15.08
C LEU A 223 3.39 16.79 -16.51
N LYS A 224 4.51 16.13 -16.82
CA LYS A 224 5.07 16.10 -18.18
C LYS A 224 4.10 15.51 -19.21
N GLN A 225 3.30 14.50 -18.84
CA GLN A 225 2.31 13.90 -19.73
C GLN A 225 1.06 14.76 -19.94
N LEU A 226 0.72 15.64 -18.99
CA LEU A 226 -0.42 16.55 -19.11
C LEU A 226 -0.07 17.84 -19.86
N LEU A 227 1.18 18.28 -19.79
CA LEU A 227 1.66 19.53 -20.39
C LEU A 227 2.32 19.36 -21.76
N GLY A 228 2.73 18.14 -22.12
CA GLY A 228 3.30 17.78 -23.42
C GLY A 228 2.25 17.27 -24.39
#